data_AF-A0A935MKG8-F1
#
_entry.id   AF-A0A935MKG8-F1
#
_cell.length_a   1.000
_cell.length_b   1.000
_cell.length_c   1.000
_cell.angle_alpha   90.00
_cell.angle_beta   90.00
_cell.angle_gamma   90.00
#
_symmetry.space_group_name_H-M   'P 1'
#
loop_
_entity.id
_entity.type
_entity.pdbx_description
1 polymer ?
#
loop_
_entity_poly.entity_id
_entity_poly.type
_entity_poly.pdbx_seq_one_letter_code
_entity_poly.pdbx_strand_id
1 'polypeptide(L)'
;MKTTKTILCPSSRAQTGARLLGIRQEDGSMAILPEPLKIDNSFIDISHQLAPAEQQFRFTNKCVESGCKQWTGARCGVADKLIQACSSIQLANTLPECGIRPQCRWYKQNGDEACKICPLVITELTEEEWVYNKPNH
;
A
#
# COMPACT_ATOMS: atom_id res chain seq x y z
N MET A 1 -30.28 -4.81 -9.21
CA MET A 1 -29.33 -3.66 -9.28
C MET A 1 -27.92 -4.19 -9.02
N LYS A 2 -26.99 -4.06 -9.97
CA LYS A 2 -25.57 -4.36 -9.72
C LYS A 2 -24.99 -3.17 -8.95
N THR A 3 -24.84 -3.29 -7.64
CA THR A 3 -24.03 -2.34 -6.86
C THR A 3 -22.60 -2.44 -7.37
N THR A 4 -22.14 -1.46 -8.14
CA THR A 4 -20.75 -1.36 -8.57
C THR A 4 -19.88 -1.17 -7.34
N LYS A 5 -19.28 -2.26 -6.86
CA LYS A 5 -18.42 -2.29 -5.68
C LYS A 5 -17.21 -1.38 -5.95
N THR A 6 -17.05 -0.31 -5.18
CA THR A 6 -15.95 0.66 -5.34
C THR A 6 -14.59 -0.05 -5.30
N ILE A 7 -13.72 0.25 -6.27
CA ILE A 7 -12.35 -0.27 -6.30
C ILE A 7 -11.48 0.54 -5.34
N LEU A 8 -10.65 -0.16 -4.55
CA LEU A 8 -9.82 0.42 -3.52
C LEU A 8 -8.34 0.38 -3.92
N CYS A 9 -7.65 1.49 -3.73
CA CYS A 9 -6.20 1.57 -3.78
C CYS A 9 -5.63 1.03 -2.46
N PRO A 10 -4.67 0.08 -2.46
CA PRO A 10 -4.02 -0.38 -1.24
C PRO A 10 -2.83 0.52 -0.83
N SER A 11 -2.56 1.60 -1.54
CA SER A 11 -1.43 2.51 -1.31
C SER A 11 -1.90 3.94 -1.56
N SER A 12 -2.98 4.33 -0.90
CA SER A 12 -3.43 5.73 -0.91
C SER A 12 -2.58 6.56 0.05
N ARG A 13 -2.61 7.88 -0.13
CA ARG A 13 -2.06 8.82 0.87
C ARG A 13 -2.92 8.87 2.13
N ALA A 14 -2.33 9.33 3.22
CA ALA A 14 -3.03 9.72 4.45
C ALA A 14 -3.85 11.00 4.17
N GLN A 15 -5.13 10.83 3.90
CA GLN A 15 -6.04 11.94 3.58
C GLN A 15 -7.45 11.61 4.05
N THR A 16 -8.32 12.62 4.08
CA THR A 16 -9.72 12.43 4.48
C THR A 16 -10.40 11.29 3.71
N GLY A 17 -11.10 10.42 4.46
CA GLY A 17 -11.76 9.23 3.92
C GLY A 17 -10.85 8.02 3.67
N ALA A 18 -9.54 8.15 3.91
CA ALA A 18 -8.66 6.99 3.95
C ALA A 18 -8.95 6.12 5.18
N ARG A 19 -8.50 4.87 5.12
CA ARG A 19 -8.52 3.92 6.23
C ARG A 19 -7.13 3.34 6.40
N LEU A 20 -6.75 3.08 7.64
CA LEU A 20 -5.51 2.40 7.98
C LEU A 20 -5.62 0.94 7.54
N LEU A 21 -4.74 0.52 6.63
CA LEU A 21 -4.67 -0.83 6.08
C LEU A 21 -3.53 -1.65 6.67
N GLY A 22 -2.44 -1.02 7.08
CA GLY A 22 -1.30 -1.73 7.64
C GLY A 22 -0.40 -0.84 8.49
N ILE A 23 0.39 -1.50 9.33
CA ILE A 23 1.28 -0.86 10.32
C ILE A 23 2.68 -1.41 10.11
N ARG A 24 3.65 -0.50 10.05
CA ARG A 24 5.06 -0.85 9.92
C ARG A 24 5.55 -1.55 11.17
N GLN A 25 6.24 -2.66 10.98
CA GLN A 25 6.89 -3.43 12.04
C GLN A 25 8.36 -2.98 12.18
N GLU A 26 8.98 -3.34 13.30
CA GLU A 26 10.37 -2.99 13.60
C GLU A 26 11.36 -3.58 12.58
N ASP A 27 11.04 -4.73 11.99
CA ASP A 27 11.84 -5.38 10.94
C ASP A 27 11.66 -4.74 9.55
N GLY A 28 10.91 -3.64 9.45
CA GLY A 28 10.62 -2.94 8.21
C GLY A 28 9.46 -3.55 7.40
N SER A 29 8.93 -4.71 7.78
CA SER A 29 7.77 -5.29 7.12
C SER A 29 6.47 -4.54 7.45
N MET A 30 5.44 -4.81 6.66
CA MET A 30 4.12 -4.20 6.80
C MET A 30 3.09 -5.23 7.25
N ALA A 31 2.66 -5.13 8.51
CA ALA A 31 1.57 -5.95 9.03
C ALA A 31 0.25 -5.44 8.43
N ILE A 32 -0.40 -6.27 7.62
CA ILE A 32 -1.69 -5.93 6.99
C ILE A 32 -2.82 -6.27 7.96
N LEU A 33 -3.73 -5.32 8.16
CA LEU A 33 -4.89 -5.49 9.02
C LEU A 33 -5.97 -6.31 8.30
N PRO A 34 -6.58 -7.31 8.97
CA PRO A 34 -7.71 -8.06 8.43
C PRO A 34 -8.90 -7.16 8.06
N GLU A 35 -9.15 -6.08 8.82
CA GLU A 35 -10.15 -5.06 8.51
C GLU A 35 -9.52 -3.66 8.61
N PRO A 36 -9.65 -2.80 7.57
CA PRO A 36 -9.10 -1.45 7.63
C PRO A 36 -9.79 -0.58 8.68
N LEU A 37 -8.99 0.07 9.53
CA LEU A 37 -9.51 0.95 10.57
C LEU A 37 -9.83 2.34 10.01
N LYS A 38 -10.96 2.91 10.42
CA LYS A 38 -11.26 4.31 10.13
C LYS A 38 -10.28 5.20 10.89
N ILE A 39 -9.74 6.19 10.19
CA ILE A 39 -8.93 7.25 10.77
C ILE A 39 -9.66 8.58 10.60
N ASP A 40 -9.44 9.51 11.52
CA ASP A 40 -9.91 10.88 11.39
C ASP A 40 -8.73 11.83 11.07
N ASN A 41 -9.02 13.12 10.94
CA ASN A 41 -7.98 14.10 10.67
C ASN A 41 -7.00 14.23 11.84
N SER A 42 -7.45 14.01 13.08
CA SER A 42 -6.56 14.10 14.25
C SER A 42 -5.47 13.03 14.21
N PHE A 43 -5.81 11.80 13.77
CA PHE A 43 -4.85 10.74 13.55
C PHE A 43 -3.81 11.14 12.48
N ILE A 44 -4.28 11.70 11.35
CA ILE A 44 -3.41 12.14 10.26
C ILE A 44 -2.45 13.21 10.77
N ASP A 45 -2.98 14.24 11.43
CA ASP A 45 -2.20 15.36 11.96
C ASP A 45 -1.13 14.90 12.96
N ILE A 46 -1.50 14.02 13.92
CA ILE A 46 -0.56 13.48 14.92
C ILE A 46 0.50 12.61 14.23
N SER A 47 0.12 11.77 13.28
CA SER A 47 1.08 10.90 12.58
C SER A 47 2.17 11.72 11.87
N HIS A 48 1.79 12.85 11.26
CA HIS A 48 2.72 13.75 10.57
C HIS A 48 3.64 14.57 11.50
N GLN A 49 3.37 14.66 12.81
CA GLN A 49 4.22 15.42 13.74
C GLN A 49 5.58 14.76 13.98
N LEU A 50 5.66 13.44 13.84
CA LEU A 50 6.90 12.68 14.08
C LEU A 50 7.60 12.29 12.78
N ALA A 51 6.84 11.90 11.76
CA ALA A 51 7.33 11.48 10.45
C ALA A 51 6.18 11.52 9.42
N PRO A 52 6.42 11.52 8.10
CA PRO A 52 5.36 11.28 7.14
C PRO A 52 4.57 10.00 7.49
N ALA A 53 3.24 10.10 7.54
CA ALA A 53 2.37 8.99 7.93
C ALA A 53 2.65 7.70 7.12
N GLU A 54 2.98 7.85 5.83
CA GLU A 54 3.33 6.77 4.92
C GLU A 54 4.65 6.03 5.25
N GLN A 55 5.48 6.58 6.14
CA GLN A 55 6.66 5.89 6.68
C GLN A 55 6.28 4.87 7.75
N GLN A 56 5.15 5.06 8.45
CA GLN A 56 4.71 4.23 9.57
C GLN A 56 3.49 3.38 9.24
N PHE A 57 2.68 3.85 8.30
CA PHE A 57 1.36 3.31 8.04
C PHE A 57 1.11 3.13 6.54
N ARG A 58 0.30 2.12 6.24
CA ARG A 58 -0.24 1.89 4.91
C ARG A 58 -1.72 2.24 4.91
N PHE A 59 -2.16 3.01 3.92
CA PHE A 59 -3.56 3.44 3.82
C PHE A 59 -4.28 2.88 2.60
N THR A 60 -5.59 2.76 2.73
CA THR A 60 -6.50 2.46 1.62
C THR A 60 -7.59 3.52 1.45
N ASN A 61 -7.89 3.84 0.20
CA ASN A 61 -8.98 4.74 -0.19
C ASN A 61 -9.46 4.36 -1.60
N LYS A 62 -10.47 5.05 -2.15
CA LYS A 62 -10.94 4.87 -3.53
C LYS A 62 -9.77 4.94 -4.52
N CYS A 63 -9.69 3.97 -5.43
CA CYS A 63 -8.78 4.05 -6.56
C CYS A 63 -9.32 5.08 -7.57
N VAL A 64 -8.56 6.15 -7.79
CA VAL A 64 -8.97 7.26 -8.69
C VAL A 64 -8.54 7.05 -10.14
N GLU A 65 -7.89 5.93 -10.46
CA GLU A 65 -7.53 5.51 -11.83
C GLU A 65 -6.80 6.63 -12.59
N SER A 66 -7.40 7.20 -13.64
CA SER A 66 -6.82 8.28 -14.45
C SER A 66 -6.43 9.53 -13.66
N GLY A 67 -7.01 9.76 -12.47
CA GLY A 67 -6.60 10.82 -11.56
C GLY A 67 -5.31 10.54 -10.79
N CYS A 68 -4.74 9.34 -10.91
CA CYS A 68 -3.51 8.93 -10.23
C CYS A 68 -2.30 9.04 -11.17
N LYS A 69 -1.23 9.69 -10.71
CA LYS A 69 0.05 9.78 -11.46
C LYS A 69 0.68 8.41 -11.78
N GLN A 70 0.30 7.36 -11.05
CA GLN A 70 0.81 6.01 -11.23
C GLN A 70 -0.03 5.17 -12.20
N TRP A 71 -1.09 5.73 -12.76
CA TRP A 71 -1.97 5.03 -13.70
C TRP A 71 -1.34 5.00 -15.09
N THR A 72 -1.31 3.83 -15.72
CA THR A 72 -0.71 3.63 -17.05
C THR A 72 -1.70 3.85 -18.19
N GLY A 73 -2.92 4.28 -17.90
CA GLY A 73 -4.04 4.35 -18.84
C GLY A 73 -5.05 3.22 -18.66
N ALA A 74 -4.61 2.03 -18.24
CA ALA A 74 -5.49 0.88 -18.02
C ALA A 74 -5.32 0.20 -16.65
N ARG A 75 -4.18 0.40 -15.97
CA ARG A 75 -3.83 -0.30 -14.74
C ARG A 75 -2.87 0.52 -13.87
N CYS A 76 -2.72 0.12 -12.61
CA CYS A 76 -1.78 0.71 -11.66
C CYS A 76 -0.37 0.23 -11.99
N GLY A 77 0.51 1.14 -12.42
CA GLY A 77 1.88 0.83 -12.79
C GLY A 77 2.79 0.51 -11.60
N VAL A 78 2.49 1.01 -10.39
CA VAL A 78 3.25 0.64 -9.18
C VAL A 78 3.11 -0.85 -8.88
N ALA A 79 1.90 -1.40 -8.97
CA ALA A 79 1.68 -2.82 -8.73
C ALA A 79 2.56 -3.69 -9.65
N ASP A 80 2.61 -3.31 -10.92
CA ASP A 80 3.33 -4.07 -11.95
C ASP A 80 4.84 -3.95 -11.77
N LYS A 81 5.35 -2.74 -11.50
CA LYS A 81 6.77 -2.50 -11.21
C LYS A 81 7.25 -3.29 -10.00
N LEU A 82 6.44 -3.34 -8.94
CA LEU A 82 6.81 -4.08 -7.72
C LEU A 82 6.85 -5.58 -7.97
N ILE A 83 5.90 -6.14 -8.70
CA ILE A 83 5.93 -7.56 -9.09
C ILE A 83 7.18 -7.88 -9.91
N GLN A 84 7.51 -7.01 -10.86
CA GLN A 84 8.73 -7.18 -11.65
C GLN A 84 9.99 -7.08 -10.80
N ALA A 85 10.08 -6.11 -9.89
CA ALA A 85 11.23 -5.95 -9.00
C ALA A 85 11.41 -7.13 -8.03
N CYS A 86 10.31 -7.79 -7.66
CA CYS A 86 10.31 -8.95 -6.77
C CYS A 86 10.38 -10.30 -7.52
N SER A 87 10.60 -10.34 -8.83
CA SER A 87 10.54 -11.60 -9.58
C SER A 87 11.66 -12.60 -9.23
N SER A 88 12.76 -12.12 -8.64
CA SER A 88 13.93 -12.91 -8.26
C SER A 88 13.99 -13.23 -6.77
N ILE A 89 13.07 -12.72 -5.96
CA ILE A 89 13.05 -12.97 -4.51
C ILE A 89 12.05 -14.06 -4.16
N GLN A 90 12.40 -14.88 -3.16
CA GLN A 90 11.49 -15.89 -2.64
C GLN A 90 10.47 -15.21 -1.70
N LEU A 91 9.21 -15.16 -2.14
CA LEU A 91 8.11 -14.61 -1.36
C LEU A 91 7.48 -15.66 -0.45
N ALA A 92 6.76 -15.21 0.57
CA ALA A 92 5.96 -16.08 1.41
C ALA A 92 4.90 -16.85 0.59
N ASN A 93 4.67 -18.10 0.97
CA ASN A 93 3.66 -18.95 0.32
C ASN A 93 2.23 -18.63 0.81
N THR A 94 2.10 -17.97 1.96
CA THR A 94 0.81 -17.60 2.56
C THR A 94 0.49 -16.14 2.29
N LEU A 95 -0.81 -15.86 2.09
CA LEU A 95 -1.29 -14.50 1.88
C LEU A 95 -1.71 -13.88 3.22
N PRO A 96 -1.41 -12.60 3.46
CA PRO A 96 -1.91 -11.91 4.65
C PRO A 96 -3.43 -11.74 4.57
N GLU A 97 -4.13 -11.90 5.70
CA GLU A 97 -5.54 -11.51 5.76
C GLU A 97 -5.72 -10.04 5.39
N CYS A 98 -6.72 -9.74 4.55
CA CYS A 98 -6.88 -8.40 3.99
C CYS A 98 -8.33 -8.14 3.57
N GLY A 99 -9.05 -7.33 4.35
CA GLY A 99 -10.47 -7.05 4.15
C GLY A 99 -10.78 -6.31 2.85
N ILE A 100 -9.80 -5.62 2.26
CA ILE A 100 -10.00 -4.97 0.95
C ILE A 100 -9.74 -5.88 -0.24
N ARG A 101 -9.21 -7.10 -0.07
CA ARG A 101 -8.77 -7.97 -1.18
C ARG A 101 -9.83 -8.10 -2.29
N PRO A 102 -11.14 -8.33 -2.01
CA PRO A 102 -12.16 -8.44 -3.06
C PRO A 102 -12.37 -7.15 -3.90
N GLN A 103 -11.92 -6.00 -3.40
CA GLN A 103 -12.04 -4.67 -4.01
C GLN A 103 -10.68 -4.06 -4.37
N CYS A 104 -9.57 -4.69 -4.03
CA CYS A 104 -8.24 -4.12 -4.15
C CYS A 104 -7.82 -4.04 -5.63
N ARG A 105 -7.34 -2.86 -6.06
CA ARG A 105 -6.84 -2.61 -7.42
C ARG A 105 -5.67 -3.52 -7.77
N TRP A 106 -4.71 -3.69 -6.86
CA TRP A 106 -3.52 -4.53 -7.12
C TRP A 106 -3.90 -6.00 -7.24
N TYR A 107 -4.75 -6.50 -6.33
CA TYR A 107 -5.26 -7.88 -6.39
C TYR A 107 -6.07 -8.13 -7.67
N LYS A 108 -6.97 -7.21 -8.05
CA LYS A 108 -7.76 -7.37 -9.28
C LYS A 108 -6.91 -7.37 -10.55
N GLN A 109 -5.73 -6.77 -10.53
CA GLN A 109 -4.81 -6.75 -11.66
C GLN A 109 -3.92 -7.98 -11.74
N ASN A 110 -3.39 -8.42 -10.59
CA ASN A 110 -2.26 -9.35 -10.53
C ASN A 110 -2.48 -10.53 -9.56
N GLY A 111 -3.66 -10.65 -8.97
CA GLY A 111 -4.02 -11.73 -8.06
C GLY A 111 -3.12 -11.81 -6.83
N ASP A 112 -2.81 -13.04 -6.46
CA ASP A 112 -2.05 -13.39 -5.26
C ASP A 112 -0.62 -12.83 -5.28
N GLU A 113 -0.02 -12.70 -6.46
CA GLU A 113 1.34 -12.14 -6.61
C GLU A 113 1.42 -10.70 -6.09
N ALA A 114 0.40 -9.88 -6.33
CA ALA A 114 0.33 -8.56 -5.72
C ALA A 114 0.15 -8.62 -4.19
N CYS A 115 -0.59 -9.60 -3.68
CA CYS A 115 -0.84 -9.74 -2.25
C CYS A 115 0.39 -10.20 -1.47
N LYS A 116 1.23 -11.07 -2.04
CA LYS A 116 2.50 -11.51 -1.45
C LYS A 116 3.49 -10.36 -1.26
N ILE A 117 3.44 -9.34 -2.12
CA ILE A 117 4.35 -8.20 -2.08
C ILE A 117 3.84 -7.09 -1.15
N CYS A 118 2.53 -6.99 -0.88
CA CYS A 118 1.98 -5.93 -0.03
C CYS A 118 2.68 -5.78 1.34
N PRO A 119 3.05 -6.86 2.05
CA PRO A 119 3.83 -6.80 3.30
C PRO A 119 5.26 -6.26 3.16
N LEU A 120 5.81 -6.23 1.95
CA LEU A 120 7.20 -5.82 1.69
C LEU A 120 7.32 -4.37 1.21
N VAL A 121 6.20 -3.68 1.04
CA VAL A 121 6.17 -2.34 0.44
C VAL A 121 6.00 -1.29 1.52
N ILE A 122 7.08 -0.56 1.76
CA ILE A 122 7.08 0.70 2.50
C ILE A 122 6.81 1.81 1.48
N THR A 123 5.86 2.71 1.78
CA THR A 123 5.44 3.75 0.83
C THR A 123 6.39 4.95 0.85
N GLU A 124 7.08 5.18 1.97
CA GLU A 124 8.06 6.25 2.15
C GLU A 124 9.19 5.77 3.07
N LEU A 125 10.45 5.95 2.67
CA LEU A 125 11.62 5.58 3.47
C LEU A 125 11.98 6.70 4.45
N THR A 126 12.55 6.34 5.60
CA THR A 126 13.22 7.31 6.49
C THR A 126 14.52 7.82 5.85
N GLU A 127 15.06 8.93 6.33
CA GLU A 127 16.35 9.46 5.85
C GLU A 127 17.50 8.46 6.08
N GLU A 128 17.52 7.78 7.22
CA GLU A 128 18.52 6.77 7.57
C GLU A 128 18.49 5.60 6.58
N GLU A 129 17.29 5.11 6.26
CA GLU A 129 17.10 4.05 5.26
C GLU A 129 17.48 4.48 3.86
N TRP A 130 17.22 5.75 3.50
CA TRP A 130 17.63 6.29 2.21
C TRP A 130 19.16 6.36 2.09
N VAL A 131 19.86 6.75 3.16
CA VAL A 131 21.33 6.79 3.20
C VAL A 131 21.91 5.37 3.09
N TYR A 132 21.34 4.40 3.80
CA TYR A 132 21.81 3.02 3.77
C TYR A 132 21.55 2.31 2.43
N ASN A 133 20.39 2.56 1.82
CA ASN A 133 19.98 1.92 0.56
C ASN A 133 20.30 2.75 -0.68
N LYS A 134 21.07 3.83 -0.54
CA LYS A 134 21.45 4.67 -1.69
C LYS A 134 22.21 3.80 -2.69
N PRO A 135 21.73 3.64 -3.93
CA PRO A 135 22.51 2.94 -4.94
C PRO A 135 23.84 3.67 -5.13
N ASN A 136 24.95 2.94 -5.00
CA ASN A 136 26.28 3.47 -5.34
C ASN A 136 26.21 3.95 -6.78
N HIS A 137 26.38 5.26 -6.98
CA HIS A 137 26.27 5.89 -8.27
C HIS A 137 27.58 5.83 -9.05
#